data_AF-A0A7G9SHV3-F1
#
_entry.id   AF-A0A7G9SHV3-F1
#
_cell.length_a   1.000
_cell.length_b   1.000
_cell.length_c   1.000
_cell.angle_alpha   90.00
_cell.angle_beta   90.00
_cell.angle_gamma   90.00
#
_symmetry.space_group_name_H-M   'P 1'
#
loop_
_entity.id
_entity.type
_entity.pdbx_description
1 polymer ?
#
loop_
_entity_poly.entity_id
_entity_poly.type
_entity_poly.pdbx_seq_one_letter_code
_entity_poly.pdbx_strand_id
1 'polypeptide(L)'
;MDLIQALRERLERLPKVIEAQVPGGIRLAAPDPDGFAIEILDGPDEWTVFLGDGAFHDHFDTADEALSFVVWCYSGKARLREFSRGNIPSGAVLESLEDNTWSAVSEMKLIFVPFWRARTESVFRNPSLLKAR
;
A
#
# COMPACT_ATOMS: atom_id res chain seq x y z
N MET A 1 19.39 -14.77 -3.71
CA MET A 1 19.62 -13.51 -2.98
C MET A 1 18.51 -13.41 -1.97
N ASP A 2 18.82 -13.09 -0.70
CA ASP A 2 17.79 -12.89 0.32
C ASP A 2 17.04 -11.60 -0.02
N LEU A 3 15.80 -11.74 -0.47
CA LEU A 3 15.05 -10.67 -1.10
C LEU A 3 14.52 -9.67 -0.07
N ILE A 4 14.26 -10.14 1.15
CA ILE A 4 14.04 -9.33 2.34
C ILE A 4 15.29 -8.49 2.62
N GLN A 5 16.48 -9.02 2.37
CA GLN A 5 17.73 -8.29 2.53
C GLN A 5 17.91 -7.19 1.46
N ALA A 6 17.57 -7.45 0.19
CA ALA A 6 17.54 -6.42 -0.85
C ALA A 6 16.47 -5.34 -0.59
N LEU A 7 15.32 -5.76 -0.06
CA LEU A 7 14.26 -4.87 0.40
C LEU A 7 14.77 -4.00 1.55
N ARG A 8 15.42 -4.59 2.56
CA ARG A 8 16.06 -3.87 3.67
C ARG A 8 17.11 -2.88 3.19
N GLU A 9 17.99 -3.25 2.27
CA GLU A 9 19.01 -2.33 1.74
C GLU A 9 18.40 -1.12 1.02
N ARG A 10 17.28 -1.29 0.31
CA ARG A 10 16.54 -0.18 -0.30
C ARG A 10 15.68 0.59 0.73
N LEU A 11 15.14 -0.08 1.73
CA LEU A 11 14.36 0.49 2.84
C LEU A 11 15.21 1.18 3.91
N GLU A 12 16.51 0.89 4.03
CA GLU A 12 17.45 1.63 4.90
C GLU A 12 17.50 3.12 4.54
N ARG A 13 17.05 3.47 3.33
CA ARG A 13 16.88 4.85 2.89
C ARG A 13 15.62 5.53 3.43
N LEU A 14 14.69 4.77 4.03
CA LEU A 14 13.43 5.22 4.63
C LEU A 14 13.53 5.11 6.17
N PRO A 15 14.13 6.08 6.87
CA PRO A 15 14.53 5.97 8.28
C PRO A 15 13.38 5.87 9.30
N LYS A 16 12.12 5.85 8.86
CA LYS A 16 10.92 5.87 9.71
C LYS A 16 10.00 4.66 9.55
N VAL A 17 10.35 3.70 8.71
CA VAL A 17 9.48 2.54 8.47
C VAL A 17 9.82 1.45 9.48
N ILE A 18 8.81 1.02 10.25
CA ILE A 18 8.92 -0.13 11.15
C ILE A 18 8.57 -1.38 10.35
N GLU A 19 9.53 -2.30 10.22
CA GLU A 19 9.35 -3.59 9.56
C GLU A 19 8.99 -4.67 10.59
N ALA A 20 8.02 -5.52 10.25
CA ALA A 20 7.72 -6.76 10.94
C ALA A 20 7.74 -7.93 9.94
N GLN A 21 8.27 -9.07 10.36
CA GLN A 21 8.22 -10.30 9.57
C GLN A 21 6.83 -10.93 9.68
N VAL A 22 6.27 -11.36 8.55
CA VAL A 22 5.00 -12.09 8.49
C VAL A 22 5.20 -13.42 7.74
N PRO A 23 4.32 -14.41 7.91
CA PRO A 23 4.42 -15.66 7.16
C PRO A 23 4.40 -15.39 5.65
N GLY A 24 5.48 -15.73 4.96
CA GLY A 24 5.60 -15.54 3.51
C GLY A 24 6.00 -14.13 3.08
N GLY A 25 6.41 -13.24 3.98
CA GLY A 25 6.78 -11.88 3.57
C GLY A 25 7.11 -10.91 4.70
N ILE A 26 6.90 -9.63 4.42
CA ILE A 26 7.15 -8.53 5.37
C ILE A 26 5.98 -7.56 5.43
N ARG A 27 5.79 -6.96 6.59
CA ARG A 27 4.83 -5.88 6.82
C ARG A 27 5.55 -4.62 7.25
N LEU A 28 5.29 -3.53 6.55
CA LEU A 28 5.76 -2.18 6.81
C LEU A 28 4.62 -1.40 7.48
N ALA A 29 4.83 -0.99 8.72
CA ALA A 29 3.83 -0.20 9.44
C ALA A 29 3.61 1.17 8.78
N ALA A 30 2.41 1.71 8.96
CA ALA A 30 2.14 3.10 8.61
C ALA A 30 3.08 4.02 9.45
N PRO A 31 3.80 4.95 8.81
CA PRO A 31 4.74 5.84 9.51
C PRO A 31 4.02 6.90 10.35
N ASP A 32 2.78 7.26 9.97
CA ASP A 32 1.93 8.25 10.63
C ASP A 32 0.50 7.68 10.81
N PRO A 33 -0.31 8.22 11.75
CA PRO A 33 -1.68 7.76 11.99
C PRO A 33 -2.62 7.90 10.78
N ASP A 34 -2.36 8.87 9.91
CA ASP A 34 -3.12 9.10 8.68
C ASP A 34 -2.49 8.37 7.46
N GLY A 35 -1.47 7.54 7.70
CA GLY A 35 -0.82 6.72 6.70
C GLY A 35 -1.52 5.37 6.50
N PHE A 36 -0.94 4.54 5.63
CA PHE A 36 -1.37 3.17 5.41
C PHE A 36 -0.17 2.22 5.51
N ALA A 37 -0.41 1.05 6.10
CA ALA A 37 0.58 -0.03 6.14
C ALA A 37 0.73 -0.67 4.75
N ILE A 38 1.87 -1.29 4.52
CA ILE A 38 2.16 -2.02 3.28
C ILE A 38 2.63 -3.41 3.66
N GLU A 39 2.03 -4.45 3.11
CA GLU A 39 2.46 -5.83 3.30
C GLU A 39 2.87 -6.41 1.96
N ILE A 40 4.01 -7.09 1.93
CA ILE A 40 4.60 -7.66 0.73
C ILE A 40 4.74 -9.15 0.98
N LEU A 41 4.07 -9.96 0.16
CA LEU A 41 4.16 -11.42 0.20
C LEU A 41 4.94 -11.92 -1.02
N ASP A 42 5.84 -12.86 -0.77
CA ASP A 42 6.63 -13.60 -1.75
C ASP A 42 5.87 -14.88 -2.13
N GLY A 43 5.38 -14.94 -3.37
CA GLY A 43 4.69 -16.09 -3.94
C GLY A 43 5.61 -16.91 -4.86
N PRO A 44 5.17 -18.12 -5.30
CA PRO A 44 5.99 -19.00 -6.13
C PRO A 44 6.38 -18.39 -7.48
N ASP A 45 5.48 -17.61 -8.08
CA ASP A 45 5.60 -17.07 -9.43
C ASP A 45 5.35 -15.55 -9.49
N GLU A 46 4.87 -14.94 -8.40
CA GLU A 46 4.47 -13.53 -8.36
C GLU A 46 4.66 -12.94 -6.96
N TRP A 47 4.63 -11.61 -6.90
CA TRP A 47 4.68 -10.81 -5.69
C TRP A 47 3.33 -10.15 -5.46
N THR A 48 2.86 -10.16 -4.22
CA THR A 48 1.60 -9.48 -3.88
C THR A 48 1.87 -8.39 -2.87
N VAL A 49 1.47 -7.16 -3.19
CA VAL A 49 1.57 -6.01 -2.28
C VAL A 49 0.18 -5.60 -1.82
N PHE A 50 -0.08 -5.72 -0.52
CA PHE A 50 -1.30 -5.26 0.12
C PHE A 50 -1.11 -3.85 0.69
N LEU A 51 -2.11 -3.00 0.53
CA LEU A 51 -2.13 -1.64 1.07
C LEU A 51 -3.28 -1.46 2.06
N GLY A 52 -2.97 -0.82 3.19
CA GLY A 52 -3.94 -0.48 4.22
C GLY A 52 -4.62 -1.71 4.83
N ASP A 53 -5.88 -1.54 5.22
CA ASP A 53 -6.71 -2.58 5.84
C ASP A 53 -7.97 -2.88 4.98
N GLY A 54 -8.18 -2.13 3.90
CA GLY A 54 -9.34 -2.14 3.01
C GLY A 54 -9.29 -3.17 1.87
N ALA A 55 -8.44 -4.19 2.02
CA ALA A 55 -8.23 -5.30 1.08
C ALA A 55 -7.56 -4.96 -0.26
N PHE A 56 -7.11 -3.73 -0.47
CA PHE A 56 -6.38 -3.37 -1.69
C PHE A 56 -5.12 -4.22 -1.81
N HIS A 57 -4.92 -4.83 -2.97
CA HIS A 57 -3.68 -5.49 -3.32
C HIS A 57 -3.41 -5.36 -4.81
N ASP A 58 -2.13 -5.49 -5.16
CA ASP A 58 -1.69 -5.56 -6.54
C ASP A 58 -0.64 -6.66 -6.71
N HIS A 59 -0.53 -7.17 -7.93
CA HIS A 59 0.34 -8.29 -8.29
C HIS A 59 1.48 -7.81 -9.18
N PHE A 60 2.69 -8.33 -8.95
CA PHE A 60 3.88 -7.97 -9.70
C PHE A 60 4.67 -9.22 -10.09
N ASP A 61 5.13 -9.26 -11.34
CA ASP A 61 5.90 -10.38 -11.87
C ASP A 61 7.33 -10.40 -11.30
N THR A 62 7.83 -9.23 -10.88
CA THR A 62 9.19 -9.10 -10.35
C THR A 62 9.24 -8.35 -9.03
N ALA A 63 10.21 -8.75 -8.20
CA ALA A 63 10.50 -8.07 -6.94
C ALA A 63 10.90 -6.60 -7.12
N ASP A 64 11.59 -6.27 -8.21
CA ASP A 64 11.99 -4.89 -8.51
C ASP A 64 10.78 -3.99 -8.79
N GLU A 65 9.74 -4.51 -9.45
CA GLU A 65 8.48 -3.80 -9.68
C GLU A 65 7.71 -3.60 -8.37
N ALA A 66 7.51 -4.67 -7.59
CA ALA A 66 6.87 -4.60 -6.28
C ALA A 66 7.56 -3.57 -5.37
N LEU A 67 8.89 -3.57 -5.37
CA LEU A 67 9.67 -2.64 -4.57
C LEU A 67 9.60 -1.20 -5.09
N SER A 68 9.62 -1.00 -6.41
CA SER A 68 9.42 0.32 -7.01
C SER A 68 8.04 0.89 -6.65
N PHE A 69 7.02 0.04 -6.64
CA PHE A 69 5.67 0.38 -6.20
C PHE A 69 5.64 0.78 -4.72
N VAL A 70 6.25 -0.01 -3.83
CA VAL A 70 6.35 0.30 -2.39
C VAL A 70 7.06 1.64 -2.15
N VAL A 71 8.18 1.88 -2.84
CA VAL A 71 8.91 3.15 -2.77
C VAL A 71 8.04 4.31 -3.24
N TRP A 72 7.27 4.13 -4.32
CA TRP A 72 6.32 5.13 -4.79
C TRP A 72 5.20 5.39 -3.76
N CYS A 73 4.70 4.36 -3.07
CA CYS A 73 3.74 4.55 -1.97
C CYS A 73 4.28 5.46 -0.85
N TYR A 74 5.59 5.44 -0.60
CA TYR A 74 6.28 6.33 0.36
C TYR A 74 6.85 7.62 -0.24
N SER A 75 6.54 7.94 -1.49
CA SER A 75 6.99 9.18 -2.15
C SER A 75 6.20 10.42 -1.75
N GLY A 76 5.12 10.25 -0.99
CA GLY A 76 4.13 11.29 -0.72
C GLY A 76 3.22 11.60 -1.91
N LYS A 77 3.39 10.93 -3.06
CA LYS A 77 2.53 11.08 -4.25
C LYS A 77 1.47 10.00 -4.40
N ALA A 78 1.41 9.04 -3.48
CA ALA A 78 0.34 8.05 -3.43
C ALA A 78 -0.63 8.39 -2.30
N ARG A 79 -1.93 8.19 -2.50
CA ARG A 79 -2.90 8.09 -1.42
C ARG A 79 -3.85 6.93 -1.66
N LEU A 80 -4.30 6.31 -0.58
CA LEU A 80 -5.25 5.22 -0.60
C LEU A 80 -6.58 5.72 -0.06
N ARG A 81 -7.65 5.53 -0.82
CA ARG A 81 -9.02 5.78 -0.36
C ARG A 81 -9.68 4.45 -0.12
N GLU A 82 -10.06 4.18 1.11
CA GLU A 82 -10.79 2.97 1.48
C GLU A 82 -12.26 3.28 1.70
N PHE A 83 -13.11 2.41 1.19
CA PHE A 83 -14.56 2.52 1.31
C PHE A 83 -15.10 1.38 2.13
N SER A 84 -15.99 1.68 3.07
CA SER A 84 -16.69 0.67 3.86
C SER A 84 -18.19 0.93 3.87
N ARG A 85 -18.97 -0.11 4.20
CA ARG A 85 -20.41 -0.05 4.43
C ARG A 85 -20.74 -0.56 5.82
N GLY A 86 -20.95 0.36 6.76
CA GLY A 86 -20.81 0.06 8.19
C GLY A 86 -19.36 -0.39 8.47
N ASN A 87 -19.19 -1.51 9.16
CA ASN A 87 -17.84 -2.03 9.48
C ASN A 87 -17.31 -3.05 8.45
N ILE A 88 -17.87 -3.09 7.23
CA ILE A 88 -17.48 -4.04 6.19
C ILE A 88 -16.75 -3.29 5.07
N PRO A 89 -15.48 -3.63 4.76
CA PRO A 89 -14.79 -3.10 3.59
C PRO A 89 -15.60 -3.34 2.32
N SER A 90 -15.60 -2.36 1.41
CA SER A 90 -16.37 -2.41 0.18
C SER A 90 -15.57 -2.12 -1.09
N GLY A 91 -14.39 -1.54 -0.93
CA GLY A 91 -13.45 -1.32 -2.00
C GLY A 91 -12.38 -0.32 -1.59
N ALA A 92 -11.43 -0.10 -2.48
CA ALA A 92 -10.38 0.86 -2.30
C ALA A 92 -9.99 1.45 -3.66
N VAL A 93 -9.54 2.70 -3.66
CA VAL A 93 -8.97 3.37 -4.83
C VAL A 93 -7.60 3.89 -4.45
N LEU A 94 -6.60 3.48 -5.22
CA LEU A 94 -5.25 4.00 -5.14
C LEU A 94 -5.11 5.16 -6.12
N GLU A 95 -4.64 6.30 -5.64
CA GLU A 95 -4.52 7.53 -6.42
C GLU A 95 -3.08 8.06 -6.42
N SER A 96 -2.69 8.64 -7.56
CA SER A 96 -1.41 9.34 -7.77
C SER A 96 -1.62 10.86 -7.74
N LEU A 97 -0.62 11.61 -7.27
CA LEU A 97 -0.56 13.05 -7.33
C LEU A 97 0.28 13.51 -8.53
N GLU A 98 -0.39 14.03 -9.55
CA GLU A 98 0.20 14.54 -10.80
C GLU A 98 -0.34 15.94 -11.09
N ASP A 99 0.54 16.90 -11.40
CA ASP A 99 0.14 18.29 -11.66
C ASP A 99 -0.78 18.90 -10.59
N ASN A 100 -0.47 18.60 -9.31
CA ASN A 100 -1.27 18.97 -8.13
C ASN A 100 -2.71 18.44 -8.12
N THR A 101 -3.01 17.44 -8.95
CA THR A 101 -4.31 16.80 -9.07
C THR A 101 -4.19 15.33 -8.70
N TRP A 102 -5.16 14.81 -7.96
CA TRP A 102 -5.22 13.40 -7.64
C TRP A 102 -5.97 12.64 -8.73
N SER A 103 -5.34 11.61 -9.31
CA SER A 103 -5.91 10.74 -10.34
C SER A 103 -5.93 9.29 -9.87
N ALA A 104 -7.01 8.57 -10.19
CA ALA A 104 -7.10 7.14 -9.87
C ALA A 104 -6.13 6.33 -10.73
N VAL A 105 -5.29 5.55 -10.08
CA VAL A 105 -4.34 4.61 -10.69
C VAL A 105 -4.97 3.23 -10.78
N SER A 106 -5.56 2.78 -9.67
CA SER A 106 -6.18 1.46 -9.57
C SER A 106 -7.39 1.51 -8.64
N GLU A 107 -8.41 0.71 -8.94
CA GLU A 107 -9.63 0.59 -8.17
C GLU A 107 -9.97 -0.88 -7.93
N MET A 108 -10.19 -1.22 -6.66
CA MET A 108 -10.68 -2.52 -6.24
C MET A 108 -12.08 -2.38 -5.66
N LYS A 109 -12.99 -3.25 -6.11
CA LYS A 109 -14.36 -3.32 -5.59
C LYS A 109 -14.63 -4.72 -5.08
N LEU A 110 -15.11 -4.81 -3.84
CA LEU A 110 -15.55 -6.07 -3.28
C LEU A 110 -16.99 -6.34 -3.71
N ILE A 111 -17.24 -7.57 -4.14
CA ILE A 111 -18.58 -8.08 -4.41
C ILE A 111 -19.25 -8.54 -3.11
N PHE A 112 -20.59 -8.57 -3.08
CA PHE A 112 -21.40 -8.96 -1.90
C PHE A 112 -21.32 -8.03 -0.67
N VAL A 113 -21.22 -6.72 -0.91
CA VAL A 113 -21.26 -5.71 0.16
C VAL A 113 -22.69 -5.26 0.47
N PRO A 114 -23.08 -5.03 1.74
CA PRO A 114 -24.45 -4.70 2.11
C PRO A 114 -24.83 -3.27 1.68
N PHE A 115 -25.58 -3.14 0.58
CA PHE A 115 -25.92 -1.84 -0.02
C PHE A 115 -26.75 -0.92 0.89
N TRP A 116 -27.48 -1.47 1.85
CA TRP A 116 -28.35 -0.72 2.77
C TRP A 116 -27.60 -0.07 3.94
N ARG A 117 -26.33 -0.43 4.17
CA ARG A 117 -25.53 0.22 5.20
C ARG A 117 -24.92 1.51 4.67
N ALA A 118 -24.78 2.49 5.57
CA ALA A 118 -24.15 3.77 5.30
C ALA A 118 -22.75 3.56 4.73
N ARG A 119 -22.42 4.27 3.65
CA ARG A 119 -21.09 4.27 3.05
C ARG A 119 -20.21 5.26 3.80
N THR A 120 -19.03 4.81 4.20
CA THR A 120 -17.96 5.61 4.81
C THR A 120 -16.73 5.56 3.94
N GLU A 121 -15.94 6.62 4.00
CA GLU A 121 -14.70 6.78 3.25
C GLU A 121 -13.60 7.23 4.21
N SER A 122 -12.47 6.55 4.15
CA SER A 122 -11.23 6.91 4.85
C SER A 122 -10.16 7.20 3.81
N VAL A 123 -9.38 8.26 4.01
CA VAL A 123 -8.31 8.66 3.10
C VAL A 123 -6.99 8.58 3.84
N PHE A 124 -6.06 7.79 3.32
CA PHE A 124 -4.75 7.55 3.92
C PHE A 124 -3.64 8.01 2.97
N ARG A 125 -2.59 8.59 3.52
CA ARG A 125 -1.42 9.05 2.76
C ARG A 125 -0.15 8.89 3.59
N ASN A 126 0.81 8.18 3.02
CA ASN A 126 2.14 8.13 3.60
C ASN A 126 2.92 9.42 3.28
N PRO A 127 3.70 9.96 4.24
CA PRO A 127 4.59 11.10 4.00
C PRO A 127 5.68 10.72 3.00
N SER A 128 6.31 11.74 2.39
CA SER A 128 7.53 11.50 1.61
C SER A 128 8.66 11.11 2.56
N LEU A 129 9.04 9.84 2.53
CA LEU A 129 10.19 9.32 3.27
C LEU A 129 11.47 9.28 2.42
N LEU A 130 11.36 9.63 1.13
CA LEU A 130 12.49 9.76 0.23
C LEU A 130 13.32 10.98 0.63
N LYS A 131 14.60 10.76 0.98
CA LYS A 131 15.54 11.87 1.19
C LYS A 131 15.63 12.69 -0.10
N ALA A 132 15.45 14.01 0.01
CA ALA A 132 15.83 14.93 -1.06
C ALA A 132 17.32 14.71 -1.37
N ARG A 133 17.64 14.46 -2.63
CA ARG A 133 19.01 14.38 -3.12
C ARG A 133 19.71 15.73 -2.99
#